data_AF-A0A653KBR3-F1
#
_entry.id   AF-A0A653KBR3-F1
#
_cell.length_a   1.000
_cell.length_b   1.000
_cell.length_c   1.000
_cell.angle_alpha   90.00
_cell.angle_beta   90.00
_cell.angle_gamma   90.00
#
_symmetry.space_group_name_H-M   'P 1'
#
loop_
_entity.id
_entity.type
_entity.pdbx_description
1 polymer ?
#
loop_
_entity_poly.entity_id
_entity_poly.type
_entity_poly.pdbx_seq_one_letter_code
_entity_poly.pdbx_strand_id
1 'polypeptide(L)'
;MKKFQKPPFKQNAIALGFTLGVHAIAIVGLLFLGLSKPPEEPKKLTTILVKPEDLPQSLQQSEQQVSAEHQAEEVQSPIVDTTLPENIPVTPPPPTAQQLAAEKQKAEQAQQAKLAEQKRKADEAARAQQVEEQRKLADAQAQKQRADAEAKRQAEAKARTEADAKRRAEQNAKAEAEAKARQKAEQDAKLRQQKAAENAKLQAQQDAKRKAEADAKARAEADAKRKAEADARAKANADAKRKAEADAKAKAEADAKRKANADAKAKADADADAKAKAEADAKRKANADAKAKADADAKRKADADAKAKAEADAKRKANADAKAKADADAKRKAEADAKAKAEADAKRKADAEADAKAAAAKKAEQEAAQKKADAKRVASTAKRDFEQKIYRAWNMPAGSSGQRANARVTLSDSGSVLSVVVTASDPDVKASVEAAIRAAAPYPMPDDPVARREARSFTSSFTAK
;
A
#
# COMPACT_ATOMS: atom_id res chain seq x y z
N MET A 1 -42.49 8.61 41.89
CA MET A 1 -41.02 8.50 41.69
C MET A 1 -40.71 7.33 40.76
N LYS A 2 -40.10 7.63 39.60
CA LYS A 2 -39.04 6.87 38.89
C LYS A 2 -39.12 7.22 37.38
N LYS A 3 -38.14 8.02 36.95
CA LYS A 3 -37.98 8.52 35.58
C LYS A 3 -37.30 7.43 34.74
N PHE A 4 -37.85 7.10 33.57
CA PHE A 4 -37.17 6.24 32.59
C PHE A 4 -36.19 7.08 31.75
N GLN A 5 -34.89 6.91 31.97
CA GLN A 5 -33.85 7.38 31.05
C GLN A 5 -33.72 6.38 29.89
N LYS A 6 -33.81 6.88 28.65
CA LYS A 6 -33.37 6.17 27.43
C LYS A 6 -31.85 6.34 27.26
N PRO A 7 -31.09 5.31 26.83
CA PRO A 7 -29.66 5.46 26.55
C PRO A 7 -29.42 6.13 25.17
N PRO A 8 -28.38 6.95 25.02
CA PRO A 8 -28.00 7.54 23.73
C PRO A 8 -26.88 6.71 23.08
N PHE A 9 -27.19 5.94 22.03
CA PHE A 9 -26.14 5.33 21.19
C PHE A 9 -26.55 5.36 19.71
N LYS A 10 -26.18 6.46 19.04
CA LYS A 10 -26.14 6.57 17.57
C LYS A 10 -24.93 7.41 17.15
N GLN A 11 -23.72 6.87 17.25
CA GLN A 11 -22.53 7.52 16.64
C GLN A 11 -21.47 6.56 16.05
N ASN A 12 -21.59 5.23 16.19
CA ASN A 12 -20.47 4.32 15.86
C ASN A 12 -20.52 3.67 14.46
N ALA A 13 -21.57 3.89 13.67
CA ALA A 13 -21.70 3.23 12.36
C ALA A 13 -20.76 3.79 11.29
N ILE A 14 -20.44 5.10 11.36
CA ILE A 14 -19.63 5.78 10.34
C ILE A 14 -18.13 5.48 10.53
N ALA A 15 -17.67 5.34 11.77
CA ALA A 15 -16.27 5.02 12.09
C ALA A 15 -15.87 3.58 11.69
N LEU A 16 -16.80 2.62 11.77
CA LEU A 16 -16.58 1.24 11.35
C LEU A 16 -16.55 1.05 9.82
N GLY A 17 -17.26 1.91 9.08
CA GLY A 17 -17.24 1.88 7.61
C GLY A 17 -15.89 2.31 7.03
N PHE A 18 -15.22 3.29 7.66
CA PHE A 18 -13.96 3.85 7.17
C PHE A 18 -12.77 2.90 7.40
N THR A 19 -12.76 2.16 8.51
CA THR A 19 -11.68 1.20 8.81
C THR A 19 -11.74 -0.05 7.94
N LEU A 20 -12.93 -0.56 7.62
CA LEU A 20 -13.10 -1.61 6.60
C LEU A 20 -12.72 -1.10 5.20
N GLY A 21 -13.05 0.17 4.92
CA GLY A 21 -12.55 1.01 3.84
C GLY A 21 -11.11 0.76 3.44
N VAL A 22 -10.23 1.17 4.34
CA VAL A 22 -8.79 1.25 4.13
C VAL A 22 -8.14 -0.14 4.02
N HIS A 23 -8.62 -1.13 4.78
CA HIS A 23 -8.03 -2.47 4.79
C HIS A 23 -8.29 -3.26 3.50
N ALA A 24 -9.45 -3.09 2.85
CA ALA A 24 -9.72 -3.77 1.59
C ALA A 24 -8.81 -3.25 0.45
N ILE A 25 -8.52 -1.95 0.45
CA ILE A 25 -7.64 -1.32 -0.55
C ILE A 25 -6.18 -1.77 -0.36
N ALA A 26 -5.73 -1.93 0.89
CA ALA A 26 -4.37 -2.42 1.19
C ALA A 26 -4.15 -3.87 0.73
N ILE A 27 -5.15 -4.74 0.89
CA ILE A 27 -5.05 -6.16 0.50
C ILE A 27 -5.04 -6.31 -1.02
N VAL A 28 -5.88 -5.56 -1.74
CA VAL A 28 -5.92 -5.59 -3.21
C VAL A 28 -4.64 -4.96 -3.80
N GLY A 29 -4.09 -3.92 -3.17
CA GLY A 29 -2.81 -3.33 -3.56
C GLY A 29 -1.62 -4.28 -3.42
N LEU A 30 -1.57 -5.07 -2.34
CA LEU A 30 -0.53 -6.07 -2.10
C LEU A 30 -0.60 -7.26 -3.08
N LEU A 31 -1.82 -7.70 -3.42
CA LEU A 31 -2.03 -8.76 -4.41
C LEU A 31 -1.67 -8.34 -5.84
N PHE A 32 -1.85 -7.06 -6.19
CA PHE A 32 -1.53 -6.54 -7.52
C PHE A 32 -0.05 -6.15 -7.69
N LEU A 33 0.67 -5.83 -6.61
CA LEU A 33 2.10 -5.49 -6.66
C LEU A 33 3.06 -6.67 -6.35
N GLY A 34 2.54 -7.82 -5.86
CA GLY A 34 3.37 -8.81 -5.16
C GLY A 34 3.87 -10.04 -5.93
N LEU A 35 3.32 -10.42 -7.10
CA LEU A 35 3.58 -11.76 -7.67
C LEU A 35 3.72 -11.81 -9.21
N SER A 36 4.50 -10.92 -9.83
CA SER A 36 4.74 -11.03 -11.29
C SER A 36 6.14 -10.60 -11.74
N LYS A 37 7.17 -11.23 -11.21
CA LYS A 37 8.47 -11.37 -11.91
C LYS A 37 9.25 -12.60 -11.39
N PRO A 38 9.50 -13.62 -12.22
CA PRO A 38 10.40 -14.70 -11.85
C PRO A 38 11.85 -14.18 -11.75
N PRO A 39 12.70 -14.78 -10.90
CA PRO A 39 14.09 -14.34 -10.75
C PRO A 39 14.88 -14.64 -12.03
N GLU A 40 15.43 -13.60 -12.66
CA GLU A 40 16.37 -13.74 -13.78
C GLU A 40 17.65 -14.45 -13.31
N GLU A 41 18.10 -15.42 -14.10
CA GLU A 41 19.34 -16.16 -13.86
C GLU A 41 20.58 -15.24 -13.90
N PRO A 42 21.61 -15.51 -13.06
CA PRO A 42 22.82 -14.70 -13.04
C PRO A 42 23.59 -14.82 -14.36
N LYS A 43 23.81 -13.68 -15.02
CA LYS A 43 24.58 -13.59 -16.26
C LYS A 43 26.03 -14.05 -16.01
N LYS A 44 26.50 -15.00 -16.82
CA LYS A 44 27.89 -15.48 -16.83
C LYS A 44 28.83 -14.33 -17.20
N LEU A 45 29.74 -14.00 -16.29
CA LEU A 45 30.85 -13.07 -16.54
C LEU A 45 31.89 -13.75 -17.42
N THR A 46 31.90 -13.44 -18.71
CA THR A 46 32.97 -13.83 -19.63
C THR A 46 34.12 -12.83 -19.45
N THR A 47 35.20 -13.27 -18.81
CA THR A 47 36.45 -12.50 -18.76
C THR A 47 37.10 -12.57 -20.12
N ILE A 48 37.04 -11.49 -20.89
CA ILE A 48 37.85 -11.31 -22.09
C ILE A 48 39.15 -10.64 -21.66
N LEU A 49 40.25 -11.39 -21.74
CA LEU A 49 41.61 -10.86 -21.64
C LEU A 49 41.89 -10.04 -22.90
N VAL A 50 41.66 -8.73 -22.82
CA VAL A 50 42.00 -7.79 -23.89
C VAL A 50 43.52 -7.61 -23.88
N LYS A 51 44.19 -8.10 -24.92
CA LYS A 51 45.60 -7.79 -25.19
C LYS A 51 45.71 -6.33 -25.69
N PRO A 52 46.81 -5.63 -25.39
CA PRO A 52 46.96 -4.19 -25.62
C PRO A 52 47.00 -3.74 -27.10
N GLU A 53 46.77 -4.64 -28.06
CA GLU A 53 46.87 -4.34 -29.51
C GLU A 53 45.52 -3.96 -30.16
N ASP A 54 44.39 -4.11 -29.45
CA ASP A 54 43.04 -3.92 -30.04
C ASP A 54 42.26 -2.68 -29.52
N LEU A 55 42.92 -1.62 -29.03
CA LEU A 55 42.26 -0.33 -28.79
C LEU A 55 42.67 0.74 -29.82
N PRO A 56 41.71 1.40 -30.50
CA PRO A 56 42.01 2.49 -31.40
C PRO A 56 42.49 3.72 -30.61
N GLN A 57 43.71 4.17 -30.90
CA GLN A 57 44.29 5.40 -30.39
C GLN A 57 43.47 6.61 -30.87
N SER A 58 42.91 7.37 -29.93
CA SER A 58 42.39 8.71 -30.18
C SER A 58 43.42 9.76 -29.80
N LEU A 59 43.85 10.47 -30.84
CA LEU A 59 44.40 11.82 -30.92
C LEU A 59 44.47 12.62 -29.60
N GLN A 60 45.71 12.88 -29.16
CA GLN A 60 46.08 14.11 -28.47
C GLN A 60 47.00 14.94 -29.36
N GLN A 61 46.69 16.24 -29.36
CA GLN A 61 47.28 17.35 -30.11
C GLN A 61 48.81 17.36 -30.08
N SER A 62 49.45 17.75 -31.19
CA SER A 62 50.16 19.04 -31.29
C SER A 62 50.91 19.18 -32.62
N GLU A 63 50.64 20.31 -33.28
CA GLU A 63 51.59 21.17 -33.99
C GLU A 63 52.18 20.75 -35.36
N GLN A 64 51.85 21.63 -36.30
CA GLN A 64 52.70 22.19 -37.36
C GLN A 64 52.82 21.49 -38.73
N GLN A 65 52.46 22.32 -39.71
CA GLN A 65 52.91 22.38 -41.09
C GLN A 65 52.37 21.31 -42.05
N VAL A 66 51.19 21.64 -42.60
CA VAL A 66 50.80 21.20 -43.94
C VAL A 66 51.69 21.93 -44.95
N SER A 67 52.46 21.14 -45.68
CA SER A 67 53.02 21.46 -46.97
C SER A 67 52.00 21.03 -48.04
N ALA A 68 51.64 21.94 -48.96
CA ALA A 68 51.21 21.63 -50.32
C ALA A 68 51.43 22.92 -51.15
N GLU A 69 52.53 22.99 -51.91
CA GLU A 69 52.60 22.57 -53.32
C GLU A 69 52.15 23.70 -54.25
N HIS A 70 53.13 24.49 -54.70
CA HIS A 70 53.03 25.24 -55.95
C HIS A 70 54.33 25.02 -56.73
N GLN A 71 54.15 24.42 -57.91
CA GLN A 71 55.11 24.33 -59.01
C GLN A 71 55.66 25.71 -59.39
N ALA A 72 56.97 25.80 -59.68
CA ALA A 72 57.51 26.16 -61.00
C ALA A 72 58.96 26.73 -60.93
N GLU A 73 59.78 26.21 -61.85
CA GLU A 73 60.97 26.80 -62.50
C GLU A 73 62.24 27.12 -61.69
N GLU A 74 63.05 26.06 -61.57
CA GLU A 74 64.43 25.97 -62.07
C GLU A 74 64.91 27.11 -63.00
N VAL A 75 65.87 27.94 -62.52
CA VAL A 75 66.94 28.48 -63.38
C VAL A 75 68.28 28.43 -62.66
N GLN A 76 69.09 27.54 -63.21
CA GLN A 76 70.51 27.27 -63.10
C GLN A 76 71.40 28.54 -63.11
N SER A 77 72.28 28.67 -62.10
CA SER A 77 73.43 29.58 -62.15
C SER A 77 74.73 28.75 -62.19
N PRO A 78 75.53 28.80 -63.28
CA PRO A 78 76.83 28.18 -63.27
C PRO A 78 77.93 29.13 -62.78
N ILE A 79 78.83 28.50 -62.03
CA ILE A 79 80.15 28.91 -61.55
C ILE A 79 81.05 29.35 -62.71
N VAL A 80 81.81 30.44 -62.54
CA VAL A 80 83.20 30.64 -63.01
C VAL A 80 83.76 31.86 -62.28
N ASP A 81 84.67 31.68 -61.33
CA ASP A 81 86.13 31.53 -61.46
C ASP A 81 86.86 32.88 -61.37
N THR A 82 87.87 32.89 -60.52
CA THR A 82 88.63 34.03 -60.03
C THR A 82 89.79 34.30 -60.96
N THR A 83 89.85 35.44 -61.64
CA THR A 83 91.14 36.08 -61.99
C THR A 83 90.95 37.58 -62.26
N LEU A 84 91.69 38.39 -61.49
CA LEU A 84 91.95 39.82 -61.71
C LEU A 84 92.70 40.00 -63.05
N PRO A 85 92.58 41.15 -63.76
CA PRO A 85 93.35 42.34 -63.36
C PRO A 85 92.67 43.71 -63.59
N GLU A 86 92.99 44.63 -62.68
CA GLU A 86 93.34 46.05 -62.86
C GLU A 86 92.90 46.79 -64.16
N ASN A 87 91.92 47.72 -64.06
CA ASN A 87 91.91 48.96 -64.88
C ASN A 87 90.91 50.04 -64.36
N ILE A 88 91.47 51.21 -64.02
CA ILE A 88 91.01 52.64 -64.03
C ILE A 88 89.49 53.01 -64.08
N PRO A 89 89.06 54.10 -63.39
CA PRO A 89 87.67 54.47 -63.22
C PRO A 89 87.14 55.27 -64.41
N VAL A 90 85.89 55.00 -64.82
CA VAL A 90 85.13 55.89 -65.71
C VAL A 90 83.77 56.15 -65.08
N THR A 91 83.51 57.41 -64.74
CA THR A 91 82.22 57.92 -64.28
C THR A 91 81.16 57.73 -65.37
N PRO A 92 79.95 57.21 -65.07
CA PRO A 92 78.87 57.18 -66.05
C PRO A 92 78.40 58.62 -66.35
N PRO A 93 78.01 58.93 -67.61
CA PRO A 93 77.53 60.26 -67.97
C PRO A 93 76.18 60.57 -67.30
N PRO A 94 75.86 61.85 -67.05
CA PRO A 94 74.58 62.24 -66.46
C PRO A 94 73.40 61.81 -67.36
N PRO A 95 72.28 61.35 -66.79
CA PRO A 95 71.18 60.77 -67.54
C PRO A 95 70.56 61.78 -68.52
N THR A 96 70.32 61.33 -69.75
CA THR A 96 69.74 62.16 -70.82
C THR A 96 68.29 62.52 -70.48
N ALA A 97 67.78 63.66 -70.96
CA ALA A 97 66.40 64.12 -70.69
C ALA A 97 65.30 63.07 -71.01
N GLN A 98 65.54 62.17 -71.98
CA GLN A 98 64.67 61.03 -72.27
C GLN A 98 64.66 59.95 -71.17
N GLN A 99 65.80 59.69 -70.51
CA GLN A 99 65.88 58.73 -69.41
C GLN A 99 65.16 59.24 -68.17
N LEU A 100 65.26 60.54 -67.87
CA LEU A 100 64.48 61.17 -66.79
C LEU A 100 62.96 61.11 -67.06
N ALA A 101 62.54 61.29 -68.31
CA ALA A 101 61.12 61.21 -68.68
C ALA A 101 60.57 59.77 -68.58
N ALA A 102 61.35 58.77 -69.00
CA ALA A 102 60.98 57.35 -68.87
C ALA A 102 60.93 56.89 -67.40
N GLU A 103 61.87 57.35 -66.56
CA GLU A 103 61.87 57.05 -65.13
C GLU A 103 60.67 57.70 -64.41
N LYS A 104 60.29 58.92 -64.80
CA LYS A 104 59.09 59.59 -64.28
C LYS A 104 57.80 58.85 -64.65
N GLN A 105 57.66 58.39 -65.89
CA GLN A 105 56.49 57.58 -66.30
C GLN A 105 56.44 56.23 -65.59
N LYS A 106 57.59 55.56 -65.39
CA LYS A 106 57.68 54.31 -64.64
C LYS A 106 57.34 54.51 -63.16
N ALA A 107 57.75 55.63 -62.57
CA ALA A 107 57.38 56.00 -61.20
C ALA A 107 55.87 56.27 -61.08
N GLU A 108 55.26 56.93 -62.06
CA GLU A 108 53.82 57.21 -62.08
C GLU A 108 52.98 55.93 -62.27
N GLN A 109 53.40 55.01 -63.16
CA GLN A 109 52.80 53.68 -63.28
C GLN A 109 52.97 52.85 -62.01
N ALA A 110 54.14 52.90 -61.35
CA ALA A 110 54.36 52.21 -60.08
C ALA A 110 53.47 52.78 -58.96
N GLN A 111 53.21 54.09 -58.95
CA GLN A 111 52.27 54.72 -58.04
C GLN A 111 50.82 54.29 -58.33
N GLN A 112 50.41 54.24 -59.60
CA GLN A 112 49.09 53.73 -59.97
C GLN A 112 48.91 52.25 -59.62
N ALA A 113 49.94 51.41 -59.81
CA ALA A 113 49.92 50.00 -59.41
C ALA A 113 49.79 49.84 -57.89
N LYS A 114 50.51 50.63 -57.09
CA LYS A 114 50.37 50.64 -55.62
C LYS A 114 48.98 51.09 -55.18
N LEU A 115 48.40 52.09 -55.83
CA LEU A 115 47.04 52.54 -55.52
C LEU A 115 45.99 51.48 -55.91
N ALA A 116 46.17 50.80 -57.04
CA ALA A 116 45.30 49.71 -57.47
C ALA A 116 45.40 48.50 -56.52
N GLU A 117 46.60 48.18 -56.03
CA GLU A 117 46.80 47.12 -55.04
C GLU A 117 46.18 47.48 -53.69
N GLN A 118 46.33 48.74 -53.23
CA GLN A 118 45.64 49.21 -52.03
C GLN A 118 44.12 49.14 -52.16
N LYS A 119 43.55 49.52 -53.32
CA LYS A 119 42.11 49.39 -53.57
C LYS A 119 41.66 47.93 -53.53
N ARG A 120 42.41 47.01 -54.17
CA ARG A 120 42.11 45.56 -54.11
C ARG A 120 42.15 45.02 -52.67
N LYS A 121 43.17 45.38 -51.89
CA LYS A 121 43.27 44.99 -50.48
C LYS A 121 42.13 45.58 -49.63
N ALA A 122 41.72 46.83 -49.90
CA ALA A 122 40.60 47.45 -49.23
C ALA A 122 39.26 46.76 -49.59
N ASP A 123 39.05 46.43 -50.86
CA ASP A 123 37.86 45.71 -51.33
C ASP A 123 37.80 44.28 -50.76
N GLU A 124 38.94 43.59 -50.68
CA GLU A 124 39.05 42.27 -50.07
C GLU A 124 38.79 42.31 -48.56
N ALA A 125 39.34 43.31 -47.86
CA ALA A 125 39.05 43.53 -46.43
C ALA A 125 37.57 43.86 -46.19
N ALA A 126 36.94 44.67 -47.05
CA ALA A 126 35.52 44.99 -46.97
C ALA A 126 34.65 43.73 -47.20
N ARG A 127 35.01 42.88 -48.17
CA ARG A 127 34.34 41.59 -48.40
C ARG A 127 34.52 40.64 -47.22
N ALA A 128 35.70 40.57 -46.62
CA ALA A 128 35.95 39.76 -45.43
C ALA A 128 35.11 40.23 -44.23
N GLN A 129 34.97 41.54 -44.03
CA GLN A 129 34.10 42.11 -42.99
C GLN A 129 32.62 41.77 -43.24
N GLN A 130 32.14 41.86 -44.49
CA GLN A 130 30.76 41.46 -44.83
C GLN A 130 30.50 39.97 -44.57
N VAL A 131 31.47 39.09 -44.84
CA VAL A 131 31.35 37.65 -44.55
C VAL A 131 31.31 37.40 -43.04
N GLU A 132 32.14 38.10 -42.26
CA GLU A 132 32.12 37.98 -40.80
C GLU A 132 30.80 38.49 -40.20
N GLU A 133 30.27 39.61 -40.71
CA GLU A 133 28.98 40.15 -40.28
C GLU A 133 27.82 39.20 -40.62
N GLN A 134 27.80 38.65 -41.83
CA GLN A 134 26.82 37.63 -42.21
C GLN A 134 26.92 36.38 -41.34
N ARG A 135 28.14 35.95 -40.98
CA ARG A 135 28.35 34.82 -40.07
C ARG A 135 27.81 35.12 -38.67
N LYS A 136 28.06 36.32 -38.13
CA LYS A 136 27.52 36.75 -36.83
C LYS A 136 25.99 36.79 -36.85
N LEU A 137 25.39 37.29 -37.93
CA LEU A 137 23.93 37.29 -38.12
C LEU A 137 23.36 35.86 -38.19
N ALA A 138 24.02 34.96 -38.92
CA ALA A 138 23.62 33.56 -39.02
C ALA A 138 23.72 32.84 -37.66
N ASP A 139 24.81 33.07 -36.91
CA ASP A 139 25.01 32.51 -35.57
C ASP A 139 23.97 33.05 -34.58
N ALA A 140 23.66 34.36 -34.64
CA ALA A 140 22.61 34.97 -33.82
C ALA A 140 21.22 34.40 -34.14
N GLN A 141 20.90 34.19 -35.43
CA GLN A 141 19.65 33.55 -35.83
C GLN A 141 19.59 32.09 -35.37
N ALA A 142 20.68 31.33 -35.49
CA ALA A 142 20.77 29.96 -35.01
C ALA A 142 20.59 29.88 -33.49
N GLN A 143 21.18 30.79 -32.72
CA GLN A 143 20.97 30.88 -31.27
C GLN A 143 19.51 31.18 -30.92
N LYS A 144 18.87 32.13 -31.61
CA LYS A 144 17.46 32.45 -31.40
C LYS A 144 16.56 31.24 -31.67
N GLN A 145 16.78 30.54 -32.78
CA GLN A 145 16.01 29.32 -33.11
C GLN A 145 16.21 28.21 -32.07
N ARG A 146 17.42 28.05 -31.53
CA ARG A 146 17.69 27.10 -30.44
C ARG A 146 16.95 27.47 -29.16
N ALA A 147 16.97 28.74 -28.78
CA ALA A 147 16.24 29.23 -27.62
C ALA A 147 14.71 29.03 -27.76
N ASP A 148 14.16 29.35 -28.93
CA ASP A 148 12.73 29.16 -29.21
C ASP A 148 12.35 27.66 -29.22
N ALA A 149 13.20 26.80 -29.79
CA ALA A 149 13.00 25.35 -29.77
C ALA A 149 13.07 24.76 -28.35
N GLU A 150 13.99 25.26 -27.52
CA GLU A 150 14.10 24.84 -26.12
C GLU A 150 12.90 25.30 -25.30
N ALA A 151 12.47 26.56 -25.46
CA ALA A 151 11.27 27.09 -24.81
C ALA A 151 10.03 26.28 -25.20
N LYS A 152 9.87 25.92 -26.48
CA LYS A 152 8.79 25.05 -26.95
C LYS A 152 8.86 23.65 -26.34
N ARG A 153 10.05 23.04 -26.27
CA ARG A 153 10.24 21.72 -25.61
C ARG A 153 9.89 21.77 -24.13
N GLN A 154 10.30 22.83 -23.42
CA GLN A 154 9.95 23.00 -22.00
C GLN A 154 8.45 23.19 -21.79
N ALA A 155 7.78 23.97 -22.66
CA ALA A 155 6.34 24.16 -22.62
C ALA A 155 5.58 22.84 -22.89
N GLU A 156 6.00 22.08 -23.90
CA GLU A 156 5.38 20.78 -24.22
C GLU A 156 5.62 19.75 -23.10
N ALA A 157 6.81 19.73 -22.50
CA ALA A 157 7.11 18.87 -21.36
C ALA A 157 6.23 19.22 -20.15
N LYS A 158 6.07 20.50 -19.83
CA LYS A 158 5.15 20.95 -18.76
C LYS A 158 3.71 20.55 -19.05
N ALA A 159 3.21 20.79 -20.26
CA ALA A 159 1.86 20.41 -20.66
C ALA A 159 1.61 18.90 -20.57
N ARG A 160 2.60 18.07 -20.96
CA ARG A 160 2.53 16.61 -20.79
C ARG A 160 2.48 16.21 -19.32
N THR A 161 3.33 16.79 -18.47
CA THR A 161 3.32 16.47 -17.02
C THR A 161 2.00 16.86 -16.35
N GLU A 162 1.42 18.01 -16.72
CA GLU A 162 0.11 18.44 -16.21
C GLU A 162 -1.03 17.54 -16.70
N ALA A 163 -1.00 17.14 -17.99
CA ALA A 163 -1.98 16.22 -18.56
C ALA A 163 -1.92 14.84 -17.90
N ASP A 164 -0.72 14.31 -17.66
CA ASP A 164 -0.52 13.02 -16.98
C ASP A 164 -0.93 13.11 -15.50
N ALA A 165 -0.63 14.20 -14.81
CA ALA A 165 -1.10 14.45 -13.45
C ALA A 165 -2.64 14.48 -13.37
N LYS A 166 -3.30 15.15 -14.33
CA LYS A 166 -4.76 15.21 -14.41
C LYS A 166 -5.38 13.83 -14.69
N ARG A 167 -4.83 13.07 -15.65
CA ARG A 167 -5.27 11.70 -15.95
C ARG A 167 -5.13 10.78 -14.74
N ARG A 168 -4.02 10.88 -14.01
CA ARG A 168 -3.79 10.08 -12.80
C ARG A 168 -4.76 10.47 -11.68
N ALA A 169 -5.05 11.75 -11.51
CA ALA A 169 -6.05 12.21 -10.55
C ALA A 169 -7.46 11.67 -10.88
N GLU A 170 -7.86 11.71 -12.15
CA GLU A 170 -9.15 11.20 -12.61
C GLU A 170 -9.26 9.67 -12.45
N GLN A 171 -8.20 8.93 -12.80
CA GLN A 171 -8.14 7.48 -12.58
C GLN A 171 -8.22 7.12 -11.10
N ASN A 172 -7.50 7.83 -10.24
CA ASN A 172 -7.56 7.61 -8.79
C ASN A 172 -8.96 7.90 -8.23
N ALA A 173 -9.59 8.99 -8.66
CA ALA A 173 -10.95 9.33 -8.24
C ALA A 173 -11.96 8.26 -8.68
N LYS A 174 -11.84 7.75 -9.92
CA LYS A 174 -12.68 6.67 -10.42
C LYS A 174 -12.46 5.36 -9.65
N ALA A 175 -11.21 4.99 -9.40
CA ALA A 175 -10.86 3.79 -8.63
C ALA A 175 -11.38 3.88 -7.18
N GLU A 176 -11.29 5.04 -6.55
CA GLU A 176 -11.83 5.26 -5.21
C GLU A 176 -13.36 5.17 -5.19
N ALA A 177 -14.04 5.74 -6.19
CA ALA A 177 -15.49 5.64 -6.32
C ALA A 177 -15.94 4.18 -6.52
N GLU A 178 -15.25 3.42 -7.37
CA GLU A 178 -15.53 2.00 -7.59
C GLU A 178 -15.27 1.16 -6.34
N ALA A 179 -14.18 1.41 -5.63
CA ALA A 179 -13.87 0.73 -4.36
C ALA A 179 -14.95 0.99 -3.30
N LYS A 180 -15.40 2.23 -3.15
CA LYS A 180 -16.50 2.59 -2.24
C LYS A 180 -17.81 1.92 -2.65
N ALA A 181 -18.13 1.85 -3.94
CA ALA A 181 -19.32 1.18 -4.43
C ALA A 181 -19.28 -0.33 -4.13
N ARG A 182 -18.13 -0.99 -4.38
CA ARG A 182 -17.93 -2.42 -4.07
C ARG A 182 -18.07 -2.70 -2.57
N GLN A 183 -17.48 -1.88 -1.71
CA GLN A 183 -17.60 -2.05 -0.26
C GLN A 183 -19.03 -1.87 0.23
N LYS A 184 -19.75 -0.88 -0.30
CA LYS A 184 -21.16 -0.70 0.05
C LYS A 184 -21.99 -1.90 -0.39
N ALA A 185 -21.76 -2.42 -1.59
CA ALA A 185 -22.44 -3.61 -2.08
C ALA A 185 -22.14 -4.85 -1.22
N GLU A 186 -20.90 -5.03 -0.80
CA GLU A 186 -20.50 -6.14 0.10
C GLU A 186 -21.15 -6.01 1.48
N GLN A 187 -21.16 -4.82 2.07
CA GLN A 187 -21.83 -4.56 3.34
C GLN A 187 -23.34 -4.81 3.25
N ASP A 188 -23.99 -4.35 2.18
CA ASP A 188 -25.42 -4.56 1.93
C ASP A 188 -25.72 -6.06 1.74
N ALA A 189 -24.86 -6.81 1.05
CA ALA A 189 -24.99 -8.25 0.88
C ALA A 189 -24.83 -9.01 2.22
N LYS A 190 -23.85 -8.63 3.04
CA LYS A 190 -23.61 -9.24 4.36
C LYS A 190 -24.76 -8.96 5.32
N LEU A 191 -25.30 -7.74 5.30
CA LEU A 191 -26.47 -7.38 6.10
C LEU A 191 -27.71 -8.18 5.67
N ARG A 192 -27.91 -8.39 4.36
CA ARG A 192 -28.99 -9.25 3.85
C ARG A 192 -28.84 -10.69 4.30
N GLN A 193 -27.63 -11.26 4.24
CA GLN A 193 -27.37 -12.61 4.73
C GLN A 193 -27.63 -12.75 6.23
N GLN A 194 -27.19 -11.78 7.04
CA GLN A 194 -27.45 -11.78 8.48
C GLN A 194 -28.94 -11.74 8.79
N LYS A 195 -29.70 -10.85 8.13
CA LYS A 195 -31.16 -10.77 8.29
C LYS A 195 -31.85 -12.06 7.85
N ALA A 196 -31.41 -12.68 6.76
CA ALA A 196 -31.95 -13.95 6.31
C ALA A 196 -31.69 -15.09 7.32
N ALA A 197 -30.47 -15.16 7.86
CA ALA A 197 -30.11 -16.14 8.88
C ALA A 197 -30.88 -15.93 10.20
N GLU A 198 -31.07 -14.67 10.61
CA GLU A 198 -31.86 -14.33 11.81
C GLU A 198 -33.33 -14.70 11.64
N ASN A 199 -33.93 -14.37 10.49
CA ASN A 199 -35.31 -14.76 10.17
C ASN A 199 -35.48 -16.28 10.13
N ALA A 200 -34.54 -17.00 9.50
CA ALA A 200 -34.58 -18.47 9.48
C ALA A 200 -34.49 -19.07 10.89
N LYS A 201 -33.65 -18.51 11.77
CA LYS A 201 -33.55 -18.93 13.17
C LYS A 201 -34.83 -18.65 13.95
N LEU A 202 -35.44 -17.48 13.75
CA LEU A 202 -36.71 -17.12 14.41
C LEU A 202 -37.84 -18.04 13.96
N GLN A 203 -37.91 -18.35 12.66
CA GLN A 203 -38.90 -19.29 12.13
C GLN A 203 -38.71 -20.69 12.71
N ALA A 204 -37.48 -21.21 12.72
CA ALA A 204 -37.19 -22.50 13.33
C ALA A 204 -37.55 -22.56 14.82
N GLN A 205 -37.33 -21.48 15.58
CA GLN A 205 -37.75 -21.40 16.98
C GLN A 205 -39.27 -21.38 17.14
N GLN A 206 -40.00 -20.64 16.28
CA GLN A 206 -41.46 -20.63 16.30
C GLN A 206 -42.04 -22.00 15.95
N ASP A 207 -41.51 -22.67 14.94
CA ASP A 207 -41.96 -24.00 14.53
C ASP A 207 -41.67 -25.04 15.63
N ALA A 208 -40.50 -24.98 16.25
CA ALA A 208 -40.18 -25.83 17.40
C ALA A 208 -41.13 -25.59 18.58
N LYS A 209 -41.46 -24.33 18.87
CA LYS A 209 -42.42 -23.96 19.94
C LYS A 209 -43.83 -24.47 19.61
N ARG A 210 -44.33 -24.24 18.40
CA ARG A 210 -45.65 -24.72 17.95
C ARG A 210 -45.75 -26.24 18.03
N LYS A 211 -44.71 -26.96 17.61
CA LYS A 211 -44.67 -28.42 17.70
C LYS A 211 -44.67 -28.89 19.16
N ALA A 212 -43.90 -28.27 20.04
CA ALA A 212 -43.89 -28.60 21.46
C ALA A 212 -45.24 -28.34 22.13
N GLU A 213 -45.91 -27.23 21.80
CA GLU A 213 -47.25 -26.91 22.31
C GLU A 213 -48.31 -27.90 21.79
N ALA A 214 -48.25 -28.26 20.51
CA ALA A 214 -49.14 -29.27 19.92
C ALA A 214 -48.95 -30.65 20.57
N ASP A 215 -47.70 -31.11 20.73
CA ASP A 215 -47.38 -32.37 21.39
C ASP A 215 -47.83 -32.39 22.86
N ALA A 216 -47.68 -31.26 23.59
CA ALA A 216 -48.13 -31.12 24.97
C ALA A 216 -49.67 -31.18 25.07
N LYS A 217 -50.38 -30.48 24.18
CA LYS A 217 -51.85 -30.50 24.13
C LYS A 217 -52.38 -31.90 23.80
N ALA A 218 -51.82 -32.57 22.79
CA ALA A 218 -52.22 -33.93 22.41
C ALA A 218 -52.01 -34.94 23.55
N ARG A 219 -50.91 -34.83 24.30
CA ARG A 219 -50.67 -35.65 25.49
C ARG A 219 -51.69 -35.39 26.60
N ALA A 220 -51.98 -34.11 26.88
CA ALA A 220 -52.96 -33.73 27.90
C ALA A 220 -54.36 -34.24 27.57
N GLU A 221 -54.78 -34.14 26.30
CA GLU A 221 -56.08 -34.66 25.83
C GLU A 221 -56.13 -36.19 25.90
N ALA A 222 -55.06 -36.88 25.51
CA ALA A 222 -54.99 -38.34 25.61
C ALA A 222 -55.05 -38.83 27.07
N ASP A 223 -54.33 -38.17 27.97
CA ASP A 223 -54.35 -38.50 29.40
C ASP A 223 -55.72 -38.21 30.04
N ALA A 224 -56.37 -37.10 29.67
CA ALA A 224 -57.72 -36.78 30.11
C ALA A 224 -58.74 -37.82 29.63
N LYS A 225 -58.67 -38.24 28.36
CA LYS A 225 -59.54 -39.27 27.80
C LYS A 225 -59.35 -40.62 28.50
N ARG A 226 -58.10 -41.04 28.72
CA ARG A 226 -57.77 -42.29 29.44
C ARG A 226 -58.31 -42.27 30.87
N LYS A 227 -58.20 -41.13 31.57
CA LYS A 227 -58.74 -40.99 32.92
C LYS A 227 -60.26 -41.08 32.93
N ALA A 228 -60.94 -40.40 32.00
CA ALA A 228 -62.40 -40.45 31.87
C ALA A 228 -62.90 -41.88 31.53
N GLU A 229 -62.24 -42.59 30.62
CA GLU A 229 -62.57 -43.98 30.28
C GLU A 229 -62.34 -44.92 31.47
N ALA A 230 -61.25 -44.73 32.23
CA ALA A 230 -60.97 -45.51 33.43
C ALA A 230 -62.03 -45.29 34.52
N ASP A 231 -62.41 -44.03 34.78
CA ASP A 231 -63.43 -43.68 35.77
C ASP A 231 -64.82 -44.21 35.36
N ALA A 232 -65.17 -44.13 34.07
CA ALA A 232 -66.42 -44.68 33.54
C ALA A 232 -66.46 -46.21 33.69
N ARG A 233 -65.37 -46.90 33.36
CA ARG A 233 -65.26 -48.37 33.51
C ARG A 233 -65.31 -48.80 34.98
N ALA A 234 -64.69 -48.03 35.88
CA ALA A 234 -64.74 -48.28 37.31
C ALA A 234 -66.18 -48.15 37.85
N LYS A 235 -66.91 -47.10 37.46
CA LYS A 235 -68.33 -46.93 37.80
C LYS A 235 -69.20 -48.07 37.26
N ALA A 236 -69.07 -48.40 35.98
CA ALA A 236 -69.84 -49.49 35.37
C ALA A 236 -69.60 -50.85 36.05
N ASN A 237 -68.34 -51.16 36.38
CA ASN A 237 -68.02 -52.38 37.13
C ASN A 237 -68.60 -52.37 38.55
N ALA A 238 -68.58 -51.23 39.24
CA ALA A 238 -69.16 -51.09 40.58
C ALA A 238 -70.69 -51.26 40.56
N ASP A 239 -71.37 -50.68 39.58
CA ASP A 239 -72.82 -50.82 39.42
C ASP A 239 -73.22 -52.24 39.02
N ALA A 240 -72.46 -52.88 38.12
CA ALA A 240 -72.65 -54.29 37.77
C ALA A 240 -72.47 -55.22 38.98
N LYS A 241 -71.45 -54.97 39.82
CA LYS A 241 -71.22 -55.71 41.06
C LYS A 241 -72.38 -55.53 42.06
N ARG A 242 -72.85 -54.30 42.27
CA ARG A 242 -74.01 -54.01 43.13
C ARG A 242 -75.28 -54.68 42.64
N LYS A 243 -75.54 -54.66 41.32
CA LYS A 243 -76.72 -55.32 40.74
C LYS A 243 -76.64 -56.84 40.89
N ALA A 244 -75.48 -57.44 40.65
CA ALA A 244 -75.26 -58.87 40.84
C ALA A 244 -75.41 -59.29 42.32
N GLU A 245 -74.90 -58.49 43.26
CA GLU A 245 -75.07 -58.73 44.70
C GLU A 245 -76.54 -58.59 45.14
N ALA A 246 -77.27 -57.60 44.60
CA ALA A 246 -78.70 -57.42 44.87
C ALA A 246 -79.55 -58.56 44.31
N ASP A 247 -79.31 -58.98 43.06
CA ASP A 247 -80.00 -60.11 42.44
C ASP A 247 -79.70 -61.42 43.17
N ALA A 248 -78.45 -61.64 43.59
CA ALA A 248 -78.06 -62.81 44.39
C ALA A 248 -78.75 -62.82 45.77
N LYS A 249 -78.85 -61.65 46.42
CA LYS A 249 -79.56 -61.52 47.71
C LYS A 249 -81.06 -61.74 47.56
N ALA A 250 -81.69 -61.17 46.52
CA ALA A 250 -83.10 -61.37 46.23
C ALA A 250 -83.43 -62.84 45.91
N LYS A 251 -82.55 -63.53 45.17
CA LYS A 251 -82.70 -64.96 44.87
C LYS A 251 -82.52 -65.83 46.12
N ALA A 252 -81.55 -65.51 46.98
CA ALA A 252 -81.35 -66.19 48.25
C ALA A 252 -82.53 -65.99 49.22
N GLU A 253 -83.12 -64.78 49.29
CA GLU A 253 -84.32 -64.51 50.09
C GLU A 253 -85.56 -65.22 49.51
N ALA A 254 -85.71 -65.30 48.18
CA ALA A 254 -86.78 -66.04 47.52
C ALA A 254 -86.67 -67.56 47.74
N ASP A 255 -85.45 -68.14 47.66
CA ASP A 255 -85.21 -69.56 47.94
C ASP A 255 -85.37 -69.87 49.44
N ALA A 256 -84.95 -68.98 50.34
CA ALA A 256 -85.20 -69.11 51.78
C ALA A 256 -86.71 -69.08 52.10
N LYS A 257 -87.48 -68.23 51.42
CA LYS A 257 -88.95 -68.18 51.57
C LYS A 257 -89.65 -69.39 50.96
N ARG A 258 -89.12 -69.97 49.87
CA ARG A 258 -89.60 -71.25 49.30
C ARG A 258 -89.26 -72.45 50.17
N LYS A 259 -88.09 -72.48 50.82
CA LYS A 259 -87.74 -73.52 51.80
C LYS A 259 -88.54 -73.40 53.10
N ALA A 260 -88.79 -72.18 53.59
CA ALA A 260 -89.62 -71.95 54.77
C ALA A 260 -91.11 -72.30 54.55
N ASN A 261 -91.64 -72.17 53.32
CA ASN A 261 -93.00 -72.63 52.98
C ASN A 261 -93.08 -74.11 52.55
N ALA A 262 -91.96 -74.77 52.30
CA ALA A 262 -91.92 -76.19 51.94
C ALA A 262 -91.69 -77.11 53.15
N ASP A 263 -91.27 -76.59 54.30
CA ASP A 263 -91.09 -77.37 55.55
C ASP A 263 -92.33 -77.40 56.48
N ALA A 264 -93.47 -76.87 56.01
CA ALA A 264 -94.77 -77.02 56.67
C ALA A 264 -95.67 -78.10 56.02
N LYS A 265 -95.10 -79.05 55.27
CA LYS A 265 -95.79 -80.30 54.97
C LYS A 265 -94.83 -81.48 55.00
N ALA A 266 -94.81 -82.05 56.20
CA ALA A 266 -94.14 -83.26 56.59
C ALA A 266 -94.41 -84.46 55.66
N LYS A 267 -93.33 -85.25 55.50
CA LYS A 267 -93.24 -86.72 55.43
C LYS A 267 -93.73 -87.45 54.18
N ALA A 268 -92.78 -88.06 53.49
CA ALA A 268 -92.58 -89.53 53.40
C ALA A 268 -91.34 -89.73 52.49
N ASP A 269 -90.20 -90.08 53.06
CA ASP A 269 -89.63 -91.44 53.12
C ASP A 269 -88.85 -91.82 51.86
N ALA A 270 -87.57 -92.18 52.11
CA ALA A 270 -86.73 -93.12 51.38
C ALA A 270 -86.45 -92.82 49.88
N ASP A 271 -85.26 -92.95 49.31
CA ASP A 271 -83.99 -93.50 49.73
C ASP A 271 -82.94 -93.04 48.70
N ALA A 272 -81.67 -93.19 49.07
CA ALA A 272 -80.57 -93.51 48.17
C ALA A 272 -80.19 -92.57 47.00
N ASP A 273 -79.23 -91.70 47.32
CA ASP A 273 -77.88 -91.80 46.73
C ASP A 273 -77.72 -91.52 45.22
N ALA A 274 -77.91 -90.25 44.81
CA ALA A 274 -77.34 -89.75 43.55
C ALA A 274 -77.19 -88.22 43.50
N LYS A 275 -76.92 -87.52 44.63
CA LYS A 275 -76.85 -86.04 44.62
C LYS A 275 -75.68 -85.41 45.36
N ALA A 276 -74.55 -86.13 45.47
CA ALA A 276 -73.33 -85.60 46.09
C ALA A 276 -72.13 -85.41 45.14
N LYS A 277 -72.23 -85.78 43.84
CA LYS A 277 -71.12 -85.62 42.88
C LYS A 277 -71.30 -84.56 41.79
N ALA A 278 -72.51 -84.04 41.56
CA ALA A 278 -72.74 -83.03 40.52
C ALA A 278 -72.58 -81.57 41.01
N GLU A 279 -72.79 -81.29 42.30
CA GLU A 279 -72.74 -79.91 42.83
C GLU A 279 -71.33 -79.44 43.24
N ALA A 280 -70.37 -80.36 43.40
CA ALA A 280 -69.00 -80.03 43.79
C ALA A 280 -68.06 -79.73 42.59
N ASP A 281 -68.27 -80.36 41.43
CA ASP A 281 -67.36 -80.21 40.28
C ASP A 281 -67.62 -78.94 39.45
N ALA A 282 -68.89 -78.52 39.33
CA ALA A 282 -69.25 -77.29 38.63
C ALA A 282 -68.78 -76.01 39.36
N LYS A 283 -68.71 -76.05 40.70
CA LYS A 283 -68.31 -74.90 41.54
C LYS A 283 -66.80 -74.71 41.63
N ARG A 284 -65.99 -75.78 41.45
CA ARG A 284 -64.52 -75.69 41.43
C ARG A 284 -63.94 -75.26 40.08
N LYS A 285 -64.53 -75.67 38.95
CA LYS A 285 -64.00 -75.34 37.62
C LYS A 285 -64.25 -73.87 37.22
N ALA A 286 -65.43 -73.31 37.55
CA ALA A 286 -65.77 -71.93 37.20
C ALA A 286 -65.00 -70.87 38.03
N ASN A 287 -64.67 -71.16 39.29
CA ASN A 287 -63.96 -70.20 40.16
C ASN A 287 -62.44 -70.23 39.94
N ALA A 288 -61.87 -71.37 39.53
CA ALA A 288 -60.45 -71.49 39.20
C ALA A 288 -60.10 -70.79 37.89
N ASP A 289 -60.92 -70.93 36.83
CA ASP A 289 -60.67 -70.28 35.54
C ASP A 289 -60.86 -68.76 35.57
N ALA A 290 -61.84 -68.27 36.35
CA ALA A 290 -62.07 -66.83 36.50
C ALA A 290 -60.93 -66.13 37.26
N LYS A 291 -60.38 -66.77 38.30
CA LYS A 291 -59.26 -66.23 39.07
C LYS A 291 -57.93 -66.29 38.29
N ALA A 292 -57.69 -67.38 37.56
CA ALA A 292 -56.50 -67.52 36.72
C ALA A 292 -56.46 -66.52 35.55
N LYS A 293 -57.59 -66.22 34.91
CA LYS A 293 -57.65 -65.16 33.88
C LYS A 293 -57.46 -63.76 34.44
N ALA A 294 -58.06 -63.46 35.60
CA ALA A 294 -57.94 -62.14 36.23
C ALA A 294 -56.50 -61.82 36.67
N ASP A 295 -55.80 -62.79 37.28
CA ASP A 295 -54.40 -62.61 37.70
C ASP A 295 -53.45 -62.53 36.48
N ALA A 296 -53.72 -63.27 35.40
CA ALA A 296 -52.92 -63.21 34.18
C ALA A 296 -53.07 -61.86 33.43
N ASP A 297 -54.28 -61.31 33.35
CA ASP A 297 -54.52 -59.99 32.75
C ASP A 297 -53.96 -58.85 33.61
N ALA A 298 -54.07 -58.95 34.94
CA ALA A 298 -53.48 -57.97 35.84
C ALA A 298 -51.94 -57.94 35.72
N LYS A 299 -51.29 -59.10 35.64
CA LYS A 299 -49.84 -59.21 35.46
C LYS A 299 -49.38 -58.67 34.10
N ARG A 300 -50.07 -59.02 33.00
CA ARG A 300 -49.77 -58.49 31.67
C ARG A 300 -49.89 -56.97 31.59
N LYS A 301 -50.89 -56.38 32.26
CA LYS A 301 -51.10 -54.93 32.26
C LYS A 301 -50.03 -54.21 33.06
N ALA A 302 -49.63 -54.75 34.22
CA ALA A 302 -48.56 -54.21 35.03
C ALA A 302 -47.19 -54.26 34.31
N ASP A 303 -46.87 -55.37 33.65
CA ASP A 303 -45.63 -55.50 32.87
C ASP A 303 -45.60 -54.54 31.67
N ALA A 304 -46.74 -54.34 30.99
CA ALA A 304 -46.85 -53.40 29.87
C ALA A 304 -46.68 -51.93 30.32
N ASP A 305 -47.29 -51.53 31.43
CA ASP A 305 -47.15 -50.18 31.98
C ASP A 305 -45.73 -49.92 32.49
N ALA A 306 -45.10 -50.91 33.12
CA ALA A 306 -43.71 -50.81 33.58
C ALA A 306 -42.74 -50.64 32.40
N LYS A 307 -42.93 -51.43 31.33
CA LYS A 307 -42.11 -51.33 30.11
C LYS A 307 -42.30 -49.98 29.41
N ALA A 308 -43.54 -49.49 29.29
CA ALA A 308 -43.83 -48.20 28.68
C ALA A 308 -43.22 -47.02 29.45
N LYS A 309 -43.23 -47.07 30.80
CA LYS A 309 -42.56 -46.07 31.64
C LYS A 309 -41.04 -46.09 31.45
N ALA A 310 -40.44 -47.28 31.46
CA ALA A 310 -39.00 -47.43 31.28
C ALA A 310 -38.52 -46.91 29.91
N GLU A 311 -39.25 -47.21 28.83
CA GLU A 311 -38.93 -46.70 27.49
C GLU A 311 -39.10 -45.18 27.39
N ALA A 312 -40.13 -44.61 28.04
CA ALA A 312 -40.35 -43.16 28.06
C ALA A 312 -39.26 -42.40 28.82
N ASP A 313 -38.82 -42.91 29.97
CA ASP A 313 -37.75 -42.30 30.76
C ASP A 313 -36.38 -42.45 30.06
N ALA A 314 -36.10 -43.61 29.45
CA ALA A 314 -34.89 -43.80 28.65
C ALA A 314 -34.83 -42.81 27.47
N LYS A 315 -35.94 -42.62 26.76
CA LYS A 315 -36.02 -41.66 25.64
C LYS A 315 -35.88 -40.21 26.09
N ARG A 316 -36.43 -39.84 27.26
CA ARG A 316 -36.25 -38.50 27.85
C ARG A 316 -34.80 -38.23 28.23
N LYS A 317 -34.14 -39.20 28.87
CA LYS A 317 -32.74 -39.07 29.27
C LYS A 317 -31.81 -38.95 28.05
N ALA A 318 -32.03 -39.77 27.01
CA ALA A 318 -31.26 -39.69 25.78
C ALA A 318 -31.41 -38.34 25.05
N ASN A 319 -32.63 -37.78 24.99
CA ASN A 319 -32.85 -36.46 24.38
C ASN A 319 -32.23 -35.32 25.20
N ALA A 320 -32.28 -35.43 26.54
CA ALA A 320 -31.65 -34.44 27.41
C ALA A 320 -30.12 -34.43 27.25
N ASP A 321 -29.49 -35.61 27.22
CA ASP A 321 -28.04 -35.73 27.00
C ASP A 321 -27.61 -35.25 25.61
N ALA A 322 -28.39 -35.57 24.56
CA ALA A 322 -28.12 -35.09 23.21
C ALA A 322 -28.21 -33.57 23.09
N LYS A 323 -29.21 -32.95 23.73
CA LYS A 323 -29.36 -31.49 23.77
C LYS A 323 -28.23 -30.83 24.56
N ALA A 324 -27.86 -31.39 25.72
CA ALA A 324 -26.77 -30.87 26.53
C ALA A 324 -25.42 -30.91 25.79
N LYS A 325 -25.14 -31.99 25.05
CA LYS A 325 -23.95 -32.07 24.20
C LYS A 325 -23.97 -31.04 23.06
N ALA A 326 -25.10 -30.90 22.36
CA ALA A 326 -25.22 -29.93 21.28
C ALA A 326 -25.04 -28.47 21.76
N ASP A 327 -25.62 -28.11 22.90
CA ASP A 327 -25.46 -26.78 23.49
C ASP A 327 -24.02 -26.54 23.96
N ALA A 328 -23.35 -27.55 24.52
CA ALA A 328 -21.94 -27.47 24.93
C ALA A 328 -20.99 -27.28 23.73
N ASP A 329 -21.20 -28.03 22.64
CA ASP A 329 -20.40 -27.88 21.41
C ASP A 329 -20.65 -26.54 20.72
N ALA A 330 -21.91 -26.08 20.68
CA ALA A 330 -22.23 -24.76 20.14
C ALA A 330 -21.57 -23.64 20.94
N LYS A 331 -21.55 -23.74 22.28
CA LYS A 331 -20.87 -22.78 23.16
C LYS A 331 -19.36 -22.79 22.95
N ARG A 332 -18.72 -23.97 22.91
CA ARG A 332 -17.28 -24.09 22.65
C ARG A 332 -16.89 -23.49 21.29
N LYS A 333 -17.69 -23.74 20.25
CA LYS A 333 -17.44 -23.19 18.92
C LYS A 333 -17.56 -21.66 18.90
N ALA A 334 -18.58 -21.11 19.57
CA ALA A 334 -18.77 -19.67 19.68
C ALA A 334 -17.63 -18.98 20.46
N GLU A 335 -17.16 -19.59 21.55
CA GLU A 335 -16.02 -19.08 22.32
C GLU A 335 -14.70 -19.14 21.52
N ALA A 336 -14.48 -20.22 20.76
CA ALA A 336 -13.32 -20.35 19.87
C ALA A 336 -13.33 -19.29 18.75
N ASP A 337 -14.46 -19.09 18.08
CA ASP A 337 -14.60 -18.04 17.05
C ASP A 337 -14.42 -16.64 17.63
N ALA A 338 -14.95 -16.37 18.82
CA ALA A 338 -14.78 -15.09 19.50
C ALA A 338 -13.31 -14.82 19.85
N LYS A 339 -12.60 -15.83 20.37
CA LYS A 339 -11.17 -15.74 20.69
C LYS A 339 -10.32 -15.54 19.44
N ALA A 340 -10.55 -16.31 18.38
CA ALA A 340 -9.83 -16.18 17.10
C ALA A 340 -10.04 -14.79 16.48
N LYS A 341 -11.27 -14.25 16.56
CA LYS A 341 -11.56 -12.90 16.07
C LYS A 341 -10.88 -11.82 16.90
N ALA A 342 -10.84 -11.96 18.22
CA ALA A 342 -10.16 -11.01 19.10
C ALA A 342 -8.64 -11.00 18.87
N GLU A 343 -8.02 -12.18 18.72
CA GLU A 343 -6.58 -12.30 18.40
C GLU A 343 -6.26 -11.71 17.04
N ALA A 344 -7.09 -11.95 16.02
CA ALA A 344 -6.91 -11.37 14.69
C ALA A 344 -7.04 -9.83 14.69
N ASP A 345 -7.97 -9.28 15.46
CA ASP A 345 -8.15 -7.82 15.57
C ASP A 345 -7.00 -7.16 16.35
N ALA A 346 -6.54 -7.80 17.42
CA ALA A 346 -5.37 -7.36 18.18
C ALA A 346 -4.10 -7.35 17.30
N LYS A 347 -3.89 -8.41 16.51
CA LYS A 347 -2.76 -8.49 15.57
C LYS A 347 -2.84 -7.40 14.49
N ARG A 348 -4.01 -7.17 13.89
CA ARG A 348 -4.19 -6.08 12.91
C ARG A 348 -3.92 -4.70 13.50
N LYS A 349 -4.35 -4.46 14.73
CA LYS A 349 -4.11 -3.19 15.42
C LYS A 349 -2.62 -2.99 15.70
N ALA A 350 -1.90 -4.04 16.12
CA ALA A 350 -0.46 -3.99 16.35
C ALA A 350 0.31 -3.75 15.05
N ASP A 351 -0.05 -4.46 13.97
CA ASP A 351 0.56 -4.29 12.64
C ASP A 351 0.33 -2.85 12.12
N ALA A 352 -0.90 -2.32 12.25
CA ALA A 352 -1.21 -0.94 11.86
C ALA A 352 -0.48 0.13 12.69
N GLU A 353 -0.28 -0.10 13.98
CA GLU A 353 0.50 0.82 14.83
C GLU A 353 1.99 0.81 14.47
N ALA A 354 2.54 -0.36 14.16
CA ALA A 354 3.92 -0.50 13.70
C ALA A 354 4.13 0.22 12.35
N ASP A 355 3.22 0.04 11.40
CA ASP A 355 3.26 0.73 10.11
C ASP A 355 3.16 2.25 10.26
N ALA A 356 2.27 2.73 11.13
CA ALA A 356 2.13 4.16 11.43
C ALA A 356 3.41 4.75 12.03
N LYS A 357 4.07 4.03 12.97
CA LYS A 357 5.36 4.46 13.54
C LYS A 357 6.47 4.47 12.48
N ALA A 358 6.54 3.45 11.62
CA ALA A 358 7.52 3.39 10.55
C ALA A 358 7.33 4.53 9.53
N ALA A 359 6.09 4.85 9.16
CA ALA A 359 5.78 5.98 8.28
C ALA A 359 6.15 7.33 8.92
N ALA A 360 5.87 7.52 10.21
CA ALA A 360 6.25 8.72 10.95
C ALA A 360 7.78 8.89 11.02
N ALA A 361 8.51 7.81 11.28
CA ALA A 361 9.98 7.82 11.31
C ALA A 361 10.57 8.22 9.94
N LYS A 362 10.08 7.61 8.85
CA LYS A 362 10.51 7.97 7.48
C LYS A 362 10.24 9.44 7.16
N LYS A 363 9.08 9.96 7.55
CA LYS A 363 8.74 11.38 7.34
C LYS A 363 9.68 12.31 8.12
N ALA A 364 9.99 11.97 9.36
CA ALA A 364 10.92 12.76 10.18
C ALA A 364 12.34 12.75 9.60
N GLU A 365 12.81 11.61 9.09
CA GLU A 365 14.11 11.50 8.43
C GLU A 365 14.16 12.34 7.14
N GLN A 366 13.11 12.28 6.31
CA GLN A 366 13.02 13.11 5.10
C GLN A 366 13.00 14.60 5.42
N GLU A 367 12.26 15.02 6.44
CA GLU A 367 12.22 16.43 6.85
C GLU A 367 13.58 16.89 7.39
N ALA A 368 14.29 16.06 8.16
CA ALA A 368 15.64 16.36 8.62
C ALA A 368 16.64 16.45 7.47
N ALA A 369 16.56 15.56 6.49
CA ALA A 369 17.39 15.60 5.29
C ALA A 369 17.12 16.87 4.46
N GLN A 370 15.85 17.26 4.30
CA GLN A 370 15.46 18.46 3.59
C GLN A 370 15.99 19.72 4.28
N LYS A 371 15.80 19.85 5.61
CA LYS A 371 16.35 20.97 6.39
C LYS A 371 17.87 21.08 6.25
N LYS A 372 18.58 19.94 6.25
CA LYS A 372 20.04 19.91 6.03
C LYS A 372 20.42 20.36 4.61
N ALA A 373 19.68 19.93 3.59
CA ALA A 373 19.90 20.33 2.21
C ALA A 373 19.64 21.84 2.00
N ASP A 374 18.57 22.37 2.59
CA ASP A 374 18.23 23.79 2.54
C ASP A 374 19.28 24.63 3.27
N ALA A 375 19.72 24.19 4.46
CA ALA A 375 20.81 24.84 5.19
C ALA A 375 22.11 24.90 4.37
N LYS A 376 22.47 23.81 3.67
CA LYS A 376 23.63 23.79 2.78
C LYS A 376 23.49 24.74 1.59
N ARG A 377 22.28 24.88 1.04
CA ARG A 377 21.99 25.84 -0.03
C ARG A 377 22.16 27.27 0.46
N VAL A 378 21.58 27.60 1.62
CA VAL A 378 21.71 28.91 2.25
C VAL A 378 23.17 29.22 2.57
N ALA A 379 23.93 28.25 3.12
CA ALA A 379 25.35 28.40 3.38
C ALA A 379 26.14 28.67 2.09
N SER A 380 25.84 27.97 1.00
CA SER A 380 26.48 28.19 -0.30
C SER A 380 26.20 29.59 -0.85
N THR A 381 24.97 30.07 -0.74
CA THR A 381 24.60 31.44 -1.13
C THR A 381 25.38 32.47 -0.31
N ALA A 382 25.41 32.31 1.02
CA ALA A 382 26.16 33.20 1.89
C ALA A 382 27.66 33.21 1.57
N LYS A 383 28.26 32.04 1.29
CA LYS A 383 29.67 31.95 0.85
C LYS A 383 29.92 32.76 -0.43
N ARG A 384 29.00 32.71 -1.39
CA ARG A 384 29.09 33.52 -2.61
C ARG A 384 29.03 35.02 -2.32
N ASP A 385 28.21 35.44 -1.36
CA ASP A 385 28.14 36.84 -0.92
C ASP A 385 29.42 37.27 -0.21
N PHE A 386 30.06 36.37 0.56
CA PHE A 386 31.36 36.62 1.18
C PHE A 386 32.44 36.86 0.14
N GLU A 387 32.51 35.99 -0.87
CA GLU A 387 33.44 36.12 -1.99
C GLU A 387 33.25 37.45 -2.71
N GLN A 388 32.01 37.81 -3.06
CA GLN A 388 31.73 39.08 -3.71
C GLN A 388 32.16 40.27 -2.84
N LYS A 389 31.95 40.21 -1.53
CA LYS A 389 32.37 41.27 -0.60
C LYS A 389 33.89 41.40 -0.56
N ILE A 390 34.62 40.28 -0.59
CA ILE A 390 36.09 40.27 -0.66
C ILE A 390 36.56 40.86 -1.99
N TYR A 391 36.00 40.41 -3.13
CA TYR A 391 36.36 40.94 -4.45
C TYR A 391 36.15 42.47 -4.53
N ARG A 392 35.09 43.00 -3.90
CA ARG A 392 34.83 44.45 -3.84
C ARG A 392 35.84 45.22 -2.97
N ALA A 393 36.38 44.58 -1.93
CA ALA A 393 37.39 45.16 -1.06
C ALA A 393 38.84 44.88 -1.54
N TRP A 394 39.00 44.09 -2.60
CA TRP A 394 40.30 43.61 -3.03
C TRP A 394 41.03 44.63 -3.90
N ASN A 395 42.19 45.09 -3.42
CA ASN A 395 43.08 45.98 -4.18
C ASN A 395 44.17 45.15 -4.87
N MET A 396 44.02 44.91 -6.18
CA MET A 396 44.94 44.07 -6.95
C MET A 396 46.30 44.75 -7.15
N PRO A 397 47.43 44.12 -6.76
CA PRO A 397 48.77 44.66 -7.00
C PRO A 397 49.05 44.81 -8.51
N ALA A 398 49.73 45.89 -8.91
CA ALA A 398 50.11 46.09 -10.30
C ALA A 398 51.05 44.97 -10.78
N GLY A 399 50.80 44.41 -11.97
CA GLY A 399 51.60 43.32 -12.53
C GLY A 399 51.21 41.90 -12.08
N SER A 400 50.17 41.75 -11.25
CA SER A 400 49.73 40.44 -10.74
C SER A 400 48.70 39.70 -11.61
N SER A 401 48.35 40.23 -12.80
CA SER A 401 47.33 39.62 -13.68
C SER A 401 47.67 38.16 -14.00
N GLY A 402 46.67 37.28 -13.86
CA GLY A 402 46.79 35.83 -14.08
C GLY A 402 47.25 35.03 -12.87
N GLN A 403 47.71 35.67 -11.79
CA GLN A 403 48.09 34.97 -10.56
C GLN A 403 46.87 34.55 -9.74
N ARG A 404 46.98 33.40 -9.05
CA ARG A 404 45.93 32.86 -8.17
C ARG A 404 46.37 32.80 -6.71
N ALA A 405 45.43 33.12 -5.83
CA ALA A 405 45.53 32.94 -4.40
C ALA A 405 44.36 32.09 -3.89
N ASN A 406 44.64 31.08 -3.10
CA ASN A 406 43.62 30.29 -2.40
C ASN A 406 43.57 30.71 -0.94
N ALA A 407 42.41 31.16 -0.47
CA ALA A 407 42.23 31.55 0.91
C ALA A 407 41.25 30.60 1.62
N ARG A 408 41.64 30.14 2.81
CA ARG A 408 40.76 29.48 3.78
C ARG A 408 40.47 30.45 4.91
N VAL A 409 39.20 30.75 5.12
CA VAL A 409 38.74 31.72 6.10
C VAL A 409 37.84 31.03 7.11
N THR A 410 38.05 31.34 8.40
CA THR A 410 37.17 30.92 9.50
C THR A 410 36.58 32.16 10.15
N LEU A 411 35.27 32.16 10.32
CA LEU A 411 34.46 33.25 10.86
C LEU A 411 33.81 32.85 12.19
N SER A 412 33.54 33.86 12.99
CA SER A 412 32.69 33.79 14.18
C SER A 412 31.20 33.79 13.81
N ASP A 413 30.32 33.52 14.77
CA ASP A 413 28.87 33.52 14.55
C ASP A 413 28.31 34.91 14.20
N SER A 414 29.03 35.99 14.53
CA SER A 414 28.71 37.38 14.16
C SER A 414 29.34 37.81 12.83
N GLY A 415 30.07 36.93 12.14
CA GLY A 415 30.71 37.23 10.87
C GLY A 415 32.06 37.94 10.98
N SER A 416 32.63 38.09 12.18
CA SER A 416 34.02 38.56 12.35
C SER A 416 35.02 37.47 11.99
N VAL A 417 36.16 37.86 11.42
CA VAL A 417 37.22 36.95 10.99
C VAL A 417 37.99 36.43 12.20
N LEU A 418 38.10 35.10 12.34
CA LEU A 418 38.86 34.43 13.40
C LEU A 418 40.24 33.96 12.91
N SER A 419 40.28 33.38 11.71
CA SER A 419 41.51 32.85 11.11
C SER A 419 41.48 33.01 9.59
N VAL A 420 42.62 33.38 9.01
CA VAL A 420 42.81 33.49 7.56
C VAL A 420 44.12 32.80 7.21
N VAL A 421 44.06 31.87 6.27
CA VAL A 421 45.23 31.20 5.70
C VAL A 421 45.18 31.38 4.19
N VAL A 422 46.12 32.16 3.63
CA VAL A 422 46.22 32.41 2.18
C VAL A 422 47.47 31.72 1.62
N THR A 423 47.29 31.01 0.52
CA THR A 423 48.36 30.39 -0.27
C THR A 423 48.35 31.00 -1.67
N ALA A 424 49.42 31.69 -2.04
CA ALA A 424 49.63 32.25 -3.37
C ALA A 424 51.11 32.11 -3.76
N SER A 425 51.41 32.08 -5.06
CA SER A 425 52.79 32.04 -5.56
C SER A 425 53.52 33.37 -5.35
N ASP A 426 52.78 34.47 -5.31
CA ASP A 426 53.29 35.81 -5.18
C ASP A 426 52.97 36.38 -3.77
N PRO A 427 53.98 36.89 -3.06
CA PRO A 427 53.80 37.42 -1.71
C PRO A 427 52.93 38.69 -1.67
N ASP A 428 52.95 39.54 -2.70
CA ASP A 428 52.16 40.77 -2.74
C ASP A 428 50.68 40.45 -2.97
N VAL A 429 50.38 39.47 -3.82
CA VAL A 429 49.00 38.96 -3.99
C VAL A 429 48.50 38.29 -2.71
N LYS A 430 49.37 37.53 -2.02
CA LYS A 430 49.02 36.93 -0.72
C LYS A 430 48.63 38.00 0.29
N ALA A 431 49.46 39.02 0.47
CA ALA A 431 49.21 40.11 1.42
C ALA A 431 47.96 40.92 1.05
N SER A 432 47.77 41.20 -0.24
CA SER A 432 46.60 41.92 -0.75
C SER A 432 45.29 41.17 -0.50
N VAL A 433 45.23 39.87 -0.77
CA VAL A 433 44.03 39.04 -0.50
C VAL A 433 43.77 38.94 1.00
N GLU A 434 44.81 38.78 1.83
CA GLU A 434 44.67 38.75 3.29
C GLU A 434 44.12 40.07 3.85
N ALA A 435 44.58 41.21 3.33
CA ALA A 435 44.07 42.53 3.69
C ALA A 435 42.61 42.71 3.27
N ALA A 436 42.24 42.28 2.06
CA ALA A 436 40.87 42.35 1.55
C ALA A 436 39.88 41.53 2.39
N ILE A 437 40.29 40.33 2.82
CA ILE A 437 39.49 39.46 3.69
C ILE A 437 39.24 40.12 5.05
N ARG A 438 40.26 40.73 5.66
CA ARG A 438 40.08 41.45 6.94
C ARG A 438 39.24 42.71 6.78
N ALA A 439 39.41 43.46 5.69
CA ALA A 439 38.66 44.69 5.41
C ALA A 439 37.17 44.43 5.10
N ALA A 440 36.83 43.26 4.54
CA ALA A 440 35.46 42.87 4.23
C ALA A 440 34.62 42.49 5.48
N ALA A 441 35.25 42.30 6.64
CA ALA A 441 34.55 41.99 7.89
C ALA A 441 33.71 43.20 8.38
N PRO A 442 32.55 42.97 9.03
CA PRO A 442 31.91 41.68 9.32
C PRO A 442 31.13 41.12 8.13
N TYR A 443 31.12 39.80 8.00
CA TYR A 443 30.40 39.08 6.94
C TYR A 443 28.92 38.85 7.28
N PRO A 444 28.00 38.91 6.30
CA PRO A 444 26.57 38.70 6.53
C PRO A 444 26.24 37.22 6.79
N MET A 445 26.22 36.81 8.06
CA MET A 445 25.98 35.41 8.43
C MET A 445 24.50 35.00 8.24
N PRO A 446 24.21 33.76 7.80
CA PRO A 446 22.85 33.24 7.74
C PRO A 446 22.15 33.23 9.10
N ASP A 447 20.84 33.52 9.09
CA ASP A 447 19.99 33.40 10.28
C ASP A 447 19.84 31.94 10.73
N ASP A 448 19.72 30.99 9.79
CA ASP A 448 19.61 29.57 10.10
C ASP A 448 20.90 29.05 10.78
N PRO A 449 20.82 28.43 11.98
CA PRO A 449 22.00 28.03 12.76
C PRO A 449 22.79 26.89 12.12
N VAL A 450 22.16 26.02 11.31
CA VAL A 450 22.86 24.94 10.60
C VAL A 450 23.64 25.53 9.43
N ALA A 451 22.99 26.38 8.63
CA ALA A 451 23.61 27.09 7.52
C ALA A 451 24.75 27.99 8.01
N ARG A 452 24.54 28.69 9.12
CA ARG A 452 25.55 29.53 9.77
C ARG A 452 26.79 28.73 10.11
N ARG A 453 26.64 27.58 10.78
CA ARG A 453 27.78 26.69 11.11
C ARG A 453 28.54 26.22 9.88
N GLU A 454 27.84 25.90 8.79
CA GLU A 454 28.46 25.49 7.54
C GLU A 454 29.11 26.66 6.77
N ALA A 455 28.59 27.88 6.93
CA ALA A 455 29.13 29.10 6.33
C ALA A 455 30.34 29.69 7.08
N ARG A 456 30.53 29.37 8.37
CA ARG A 456 31.65 29.84 9.19
C ARG A 456 33.02 29.49 8.61
N SER A 457 33.12 28.41 7.85
CA SER A 457 34.36 28.08 7.14
C SER A 457 34.10 28.00 5.65
N PHE A 458 34.92 28.71 4.89
CA PHE A 458 34.90 28.62 3.44
C PHE A 458 36.31 28.70 2.88
N THR A 459 36.45 28.13 1.69
CA THR A 459 37.68 28.20 0.91
C THR A 459 37.30 28.79 -0.44
N SER A 460 38.01 29.81 -0.87
CA SER A 460 37.77 30.47 -2.14
C SER A 460 39.08 30.74 -2.88
N SER A 461 39.00 30.78 -4.20
CA SER A 461 40.12 31.07 -5.09
C SER A 461 39.93 32.44 -5.73
N PHE A 462 40.94 33.29 -5.57
CA PHE A 462 40.98 34.64 -6.11
C PHE A 462 41.98 34.68 -7.24
N THR A 463 41.53 35.08 -8.43
CA THR A 463 42.40 35.24 -9.60
C THR A 463 42.47 36.72 -9.93
N ALA A 464 43.67 37.28 -9.97
CA ALA A 464 43.88 38.68 -10.37
C ALA A 464 43.63 38.77 -11.88
N LYS A 465 42.73 39.68 -12.27
CA LYS A 465 42.35 39.86 -13.68
C LYS A 465 43.19 40.96 -14.30
#